data_AF-A0A358CWI6-F1
#
_entry.id   AF-A0A358CWI6-F1
#
_cell.length_a   1.000
_cell.length_b   1.000
_cell.length_c   1.000
_cell.angle_alpha   90.00
_cell.angle_beta   90.00
_cell.angle_gamma   90.00
#
_symmetry.space_group_name_H-M   'P 1'
#
loop_
_entity.id
_entity.type
_entity.pdbx_description
1 polymer ?
#
loop_
_entity_poly.entity_id
_entity_poly.type
_entity_poly.pdbx_seq_one_letter_code
_entity_poly.pdbx_strand_id
1 'polypeptide(L)'
;GKPAKASTRMPRQGKKTDPASTVNSWLVRSGTLTLTKDSVDIVPRGKKSPALIRNGIQLKGPVQIKMTLKSGGEESIQLHWRNQNEKTFVRENQFSIPIEKSSAWQTLSVEIPSEEHVVHVRFNLPAAPVQFRSLELSPSKGKSIQLLNSVIKK
;
A
#
# COMPACT_ATOMS: atom_id res chain seq x y z
N GLY A 1 -4.81 -5.02 -55.95
CA GLY A 1 -3.91 -4.31 -55.02
C GLY A 1 -4.66 -3.90 -53.77
N LYS A 2 -4.06 -4.06 -52.60
CA LYS A 2 -4.45 -3.36 -51.35
C LYS A 2 -4.11 -1.87 -51.47
N PRO A 3 -4.79 -0.95 -50.75
CA PRO A 3 -4.43 -0.68 -49.35
C PRO A 3 -5.61 -0.58 -48.38
N ALA A 4 -5.25 -0.50 -47.10
CA ALA A 4 -6.10 -0.59 -45.93
C ALA A 4 -6.06 0.71 -45.08
N LYS A 5 -7.00 0.76 -44.12
CA LYS A 5 -7.02 1.50 -42.84
C LYS A 5 -7.62 2.92 -42.81
N ALA A 6 -8.70 3.03 -42.03
CA ALA A 6 -8.70 3.82 -40.80
C ALA A 6 -9.79 3.30 -39.85
N SER A 7 -9.41 2.46 -38.89
CA SER A 7 -10.27 2.13 -37.75
C SER A 7 -10.12 3.27 -36.75
N THR A 8 -11.15 4.10 -36.65
CA THR A 8 -11.29 5.17 -35.67
C THR A 8 -11.20 4.58 -34.27
N ARG A 9 -10.04 4.75 -33.61
CA ARG A 9 -9.89 4.48 -32.19
C ARG A 9 -10.71 5.51 -31.42
N MET A 10 -11.83 5.06 -30.87
CA MET A 10 -12.58 5.82 -29.86
C MET A 10 -11.65 6.18 -28.69
N PRO A 11 -11.74 7.39 -28.12
CA PRO A 11 -10.97 7.75 -26.94
C PRO A 11 -11.39 6.85 -25.79
N ARG A 12 -10.43 6.09 -25.23
CA ARG A 12 -10.62 5.32 -23.99
C ARG A 12 -10.98 6.32 -22.90
N GLN A 13 -12.25 6.29 -22.53
CA GLN A 13 -12.86 7.00 -21.41
C GLN A 13 -11.91 6.97 -20.21
N GLY A 14 -11.37 8.14 -19.86
CA GLY A 14 -10.54 8.32 -18.68
C GLY A 14 -11.29 7.80 -17.47
N LYS A 15 -10.75 6.75 -16.86
CA LYS A 15 -11.29 6.18 -15.62
C LYS A 15 -11.24 7.30 -14.59
N LYS A 16 -12.41 7.86 -14.22
CA LYS A 16 -12.59 8.81 -13.12
C LYS A 16 -11.79 8.27 -11.94
N THR A 17 -10.64 8.88 -11.69
CA THR A 17 -9.73 8.43 -10.66
C THR A 17 -10.28 9.05 -9.39
N ASP A 18 -10.75 8.20 -8.46
CA ASP A 18 -11.12 8.66 -7.12
C ASP A 18 -10.03 9.59 -6.57
N PRO A 19 -10.37 10.76 -5.99
CA PRO A 19 -9.37 11.62 -5.39
C PRO A 19 -8.74 10.86 -4.24
N ALA A 20 -7.49 10.49 -4.45
CA ALA A 20 -6.70 9.72 -3.51
C ALA A 20 -6.16 10.67 -2.42
N SER A 21 -6.34 10.30 -1.16
CA SER A 21 -5.80 11.06 -0.02
C SER A 21 -4.34 10.70 0.20
N THR A 22 -3.49 11.65 0.56
CA THR A 22 -2.05 11.43 0.79
C THR A 22 -1.59 11.85 2.18
N VAL A 23 -0.62 11.11 2.74
CA VAL A 23 0.11 11.47 3.97
C VAL A 23 1.55 10.97 3.85
N ASN A 24 2.57 11.78 4.14
CA ASN A 24 3.98 11.37 4.08
C ASN A 24 4.37 10.60 2.79
N SER A 25 3.86 11.04 1.63
CA SER A 25 4.04 10.38 0.32
C SER A 25 3.43 8.96 0.20
N TRP A 26 2.64 8.54 1.17
CA TRP A 26 1.69 7.43 1.06
C TRP A 26 0.38 7.91 0.47
N LEU A 27 -0.27 7.05 -0.30
CA LEU A 27 -1.48 7.31 -1.05
C LEU A 27 -2.56 6.30 -0.66
N VAL A 28 -3.77 6.75 -0.38
CA VAL A 28 -4.94 5.88 -0.19
C VAL A 28 -5.89 6.00 -1.36
N ARG A 29 -6.27 4.85 -1.95
CA ARG A 29 -7.31 4.73 -2.98
C ARG A 29 -8.51 3.98 -2.42
N SER A 30 -9.71 4.31 -2.92
CA SER A 30 -10.99 3.68 -2.49
C SER A 30 -11.26 3.73 -0.98
N GLY A 31 -10.67 4.71 -0.30
CA GLY A 31 -10.85 4.99 1.10
C GLY A 31 -10.59 6.46 1.39
N THR A 32 -10.96 6.88 2.59
CA THR A 32 -10.59 8.17 3.16
C THR A 32 -9.46 7.97 4.16
N LEU A 33 -8.50 8.88 4.18
CA LEU A 33 -7.41 8.92 5.14
C LEU A 33 -7.61 10.08 6.09
N THR A 34 -7.59 9.81 7.40
CA THR A 34 -7.58 10.82 8.45
C THR A 34 -6.33 10.65 9.29
N LEU A 35 -5.48 11.67 9.32
CA LEU A 35 -4.33 11.72 10.22
C LEU A 35 -4.78 12.27 11.57
N THR A 36 -4.52 11.52 12.64
CA THR A 36 -4.67 11.99 14.02
C THR A 36 -3.28 12.26 14.61
N LYS A 37 -3.23 12.66 15.89
CA LYS A 37 -1.96 12.86 16.59
C LYS A 37 -1.12 11.57 16.68
N ASP A 38 -1.78 10.43 16.87
CA ASP A 38 -1.12 9.16 17.23
C ASP A 38 -1.41 8.03 16.24
N SER A 39 -2.24 8.25 15.22
CA SER A 39 -2.66 7.24 14.25
C SER A 39 -3.01 7.79 12.87
N VAL A 40 -3.03 6.91 11.88
CA VAL A 40 -3.68 7.13 10.59
C VAL A 40 -4.89 6.20 10.51
N ASP A 41 -6.05 6.79 10.27
CA ASP A 41 -7.32 6.08 10.14
C ASP A 41 -7.66 5.98 8.66
N ILE A 42 -7.89 4.76 8.19
CA ILE A 42 -8.27 4.48 6.80
C ILE A 42 -9.65 3.85 6.82
N VAL A 43 -10.62 4.54 6.23
CA VAL A 43 -12.02 4.11 6.17
C VAL A 43 -12.40 3.84 4.71
N PRO A 44 -12.99 2.68 4.38
CA PRO A 44 -13.47 2.39 3.03
C PRO A 44 -14.48 3.41 2.51
N ARG A 45 -14.39 3.74 1.21
CA ARG A 45 -15.42 4.48 0.49
C ARG A 45 -16.34 3.48 -0.22
N GLY A 46 -17.52 3.25 0.37
CA GLY A 46 -18.49 2.27 -0.12
C GLY A 46 -18.03 0.83 0.14
N LYS A 47 -18.33 -0.08 -0.80
CA LYS A 47 -18.07 -1.53 -0.64
C LYS A 47 -16.67 -2.00 -1.06
N LYS A 48 -15.78 -1.09 -1.46
CA LYS A 48 -14.46 -1.44 -2.01
C LYS A 48 -13.40 -1.46 -0.92
N SER A 49 -12.54 -2.47 -0.95
CA SER A 49 -11.30 -2.51 -0.16
C SER A 49 -10.39 -1.33 -0.48
N PRO A 50 -9.95 -0.54 0.52
CA PRO A 50 -8.95 0.49 0.32
C PRO A 50 -7.60 -0.08 -0.08
N ALA A 51 -6.82 0.70 -0.82
CA ALA A 51 -5.41 0.40 -1.08
C ALA A 51 -4.52 1.51 -0.53
N LEU A 52 -3.62 1.15 0.39
CA LEU A 52 -2.55 2.00 0.89
C LEU A 52 -1.29 1.75 0.06
N ILE A 53 -0.75 2.79 -0.56
CA ILE A 53 0.28 2.71 -1.59
C ILE A 53 1.47 3.59 -1.22
N ARG A 54 2.68 3.05 -1.36
CA ARG A 54 3.92 3.83 -1.39
C ARG A 54 4.68 3.49 -2.67
N ASN A 55 4.86 4.47 -3.54
CA ASN A 55 5.57 4.34 -4.81
C ASN A 55 6.73 5.35 -4.91
N GLY A 56 7.60 5.19 -5.92
CA GLY A 56 8.75 6.09 -6.09
C GLY A 56 9.76 5.95 -4.94
N ILE A 57 9.88 4.73 -4.40
CA ILE A 57 10.86 4.36 -3.38
C ILE A 57 12.00 3.59 -4.06
N GLN A 58 13.12 3.41 -3.36
CA GLN A 58 14.23 2.54 -3.75
C GLN A 58 14.75 1.87 -2.49
N LEU A 59 14.03 0.86 -2.00
CA LEU A 59 14.42 0.12 -0.81
C LEU A 59 15.19 -1.12 -1.24
N LYS A 60 16.48 -1.20 -0.88
CA LYS A 60 17.27 -2.40 -1.14
C LYS A 60 16.74 -3.54 -0.28
N GLY A 61 16.34 -4.64 -0.93
CA GLY A 61 15.81 -5.79 -0.25
C GLY A 61 16.89 -6.64 0.47
N PRO A 62 16.48 -7.61 1.30
CA PRO A 62 15.12 -7.82 1.81
C PRO A 62 14.59 -6.60 2.58
N VAL A 63 13.27 -6.40 2.60
CA VAL A 63 12.65 -5.25 3.28
C VAL A 63 11.78 -5.74 4.43
N GLN A 64 12.18 -5.43 5.66
CA GLN A 64 11.39 -5.71 6.84
C GLN A 64 10.23 -4.72 6.92
N ILE A 65 9.03 -5.24 7.10
CA ILE A 65 7.83 -4.48 7.40
C ILE A 65 7.50 -4.69 8.86
N LYS A 66 7.33 -3.60 9.60
CA LYS A 66 6.79 -3.62 10.96
C LYS A 66 5.59 -2.70 11.02
N MET A 67 4.46 -3.21 11.48
CA MET A 67 3.24 -2.43 11.59
C MET A 67 2.54 -2.68 12.92
N THR A 68 1.93 -1.63 13.45
CA THR A 68 1.02 -1.71 14.60
C THR A 68 -0.32 -1.16 14.16
N LEU A 69 -1.36 -2.00 14.19
CA LEU A 69 -2.67 -1.65 13.68
C LEU A 69 -3.80 -2.28 14.50
N LYS A 70 -5.02 -1.85 14.22
CA LYS A 70 -6.25 -2.55 14.60
C LYS A 70 -7.24 -2.47 13.44
N SER A 71 -8.10 -3.49 13.31
CA SER A 71 -9.04 -3.63 12.20
C SER A 71 -10.35 -4.21 12.69
N GLY A 72 -11.47 -3.63 12.23
CA GLY A 72 -12.80 -4.19 12.45
C GLY A 72 -13.26 -5.18 11.36
N GLY A 73 -12.47 -5.34 10.29
CA GLY A 73 -12.79 -6.14 9.10
C GLY A 73 -12.08 -7.48 9.05
N GLU A 74 -12.19 -8.14 7.90
CA GLU A 74 -11.58 -9.45 7.59
C GLU A 74 -10.11 -9.60 8.00
N GLU A 75 -9.68 -10.87 8.05
CA GLU A 75 -8.48 -11.36 8.74
C GLU A 75 -7.19 -11.25 7.92
N SER A 76 -7.14 -10.45 6.85
CA SER A 76 -5.87 -10.26 6.13
C SER A 76 -5.68 -8.93 5.41
N ILE A 77 -4.42 -8.56 5.23
CA ILE A 77 -3.96 -7.51 4.33
C ILE A 77 -3.22 -8.17 3.18
N GLN A 78 -3.63 -7.90 1.93
CA GLN A 78 -2.87 -8.37 0.77
C GLN A 78 -1.76 -7.38 0.44
N LEU A 79 -0.51 -7.81 0.60
CA LEU A 79 0.66 -7.04 0.19
C LEU A 79 1.04 -7.41 -1.23
N HIS A 80 1.29 -6.41 -2.06
CA HIS A 80 1.92 -6.55 -3.36
C HIS A 80 3.10 -5.59 -3.47
N TRP A 81 4.17 -6.00 -4.16
CA TRP A 81 5.28 -5.11 -4.45
C TRP A 81 5.74 -5.20 -5.91
N ARG A 82 6.58 -4.24 -6.29
CA ARG A 82 7.34 -4.28 -7.54
C ARG A 82 8.80 -4.06 -7.26
N ASN A 83 9.63 -4.82 -7.95
CA ASN A 83 11.05 -4.57 -8.07
C ASN A 83 11.34 -3.57 -9.19
N GLN A 84 12.53 -2.97 -9.16
CA GLN A 84 12.95 -1.94 -10.11
C GLN A 84 12.83 -2.38 -11.57
N ASN A 85 13.10 -3.64 -11.88
CA ASN A 85 13.07 -4.18 -13.24
C ASN A 85 11.66 -4.57 -13.73
N GLU A 86 10.66 -4.51 -12.86
CA GLU A 86 9.31 -4.95 -13.17
C GLU A 86 8.43 -3.80 -13.63
N LYS A 87 7.85 -3.93 -14.84
CA LYS A 87 6.93 -2.92 -15.41
C LYS A 87 5.54 -2.95 -14.77
N THR A 88 5.12 -4.11 -14.27
CA THR A 88 3.80 -4.35 -13.66
C THR A 88 3.96 -5.20 -12.40
N PHE A 89 2.93 -5.27 -11.55
CA PHE A 89 2.90 -6.23 -10.45
C PHE A 89 2.87 -7.65 -11.03
N VAL A 90 3.83 -8.48 -10.63
CA VAL A 90 3.89 -9.91 -10.99
C VAL A 90 3.17 -10.74 -9.93
N ARG A 91 2.78 -11.99 -10.26
CA ARG A 91 1.95 -12.81 -9.36
C ARG A 91 2.72 -13.34 -8.16
N GLU A 92 4.04 -13.43 -8.30
CA GLU A 92 5.00 -13.92 -7.33
C GLU A 92 5.26 -12.86 -6.25
N ASN A 93 5.11 -11.58 -6.59
CA ASN A 93 5.39 -10.45 -5.71
C ASN A 93 4.17 -10.01 -4.91
N GLN A 94 3.56 -10.97 -4.23
CA GLN A 94 2.45 -10.73 -3.31
C GLN A 94 2.33 -11.82 -2.26
N PHE A 95 1.82 -11.46 -1.08
CA PHE A 95 1.35 -12.43 -0.10
C PHE A 95 0.32 -11.83 0.84
N SER A 96 -0.39 -12.71 1.54
CA SER A 96 -1.41 -12.38 2.53
C SER A 96 -0.77 -12.26 3.91
N ILE A 97 -0.98 -11.13 4.58
CA ILE A 97 -0.57 -10.92 5.97
C ILE A 97 -1.80 -11.18 6.83
N PRO A 98 -1.81 -12.22 7.68
CA PRO A 98 -2.92 -12.44 8.60
C PRO A 98 -2.98 -11.31 9.62
N ILE A 99 -4.20 -10.83 9.89
CA ILE A 99 -4.50 -9.85 10.94
C ILE A 99 -5.69 -10.35 11.76
N GLU A 100 -5.72 -10.02 13.03
CA GLU A 100 -6.87 -10.31 13.88
C GLU A 100 -7.91 -9.20 13.75
N LYS A 101 -9.17 -9.59 13.63
CA LYS A 101 -10.29 -8.66 13.83
C LYS A 101 -10.35 -8.30 15.32
N SER A 102 -9.90 -7.10 15.67
CA SER A 102 -9.79 -6.68 17.06
C SER A 102 -9.89 -5.17 17.19
N SER A 103 -10.48 -4.72 18.29
CA SER A 103 -10.42 -3.32 18.74
C SER A 103 -9.12 -3.00 19.46
N ALA A 104 -8.33 -4.01 19.84
CA ALA A 104 -7.01 -3.86 20.43
C ALA A 104 -5.91 -3.71 19.36
N TRP A 105 -4.82 -3.07 19.75
CA TRP A 105 -3.63 -2.95 18.91
C TRP A 105 -2.92 -4.30 18.80
N GLN A 106 -2.56 -4.67 17.57
CA GLN A 106 -1.70 -5.80 17.27
C GLN A 106 -0.45 -5.32 16.53
N THR A 107 0.69 -5.95 16.78
CA THR A 107 1.95 -5.66 16.08
C THR A 107 2.34 -6.86 15.23
N LEU A 108 2.61 -6.61 13.96
CA LEU A 108 2.98 -7.62 12.98
C LEU A 108 4.34 -7.28 12.38
N SER A 109 5.14 -8.31 12.13
CA SER A 109 6.44 -8.21 11.47
C SER A 109 6.48 -9.22 10.34
N VAL A 110 6.64 -8.74 9.11
CA VAL A 110 6.74 -9.59 7.90
C VAL A 110 7.85 -9.05 6.99
N GLU A 111 8.35 -9.87 6.09
CA GLU A 111 9.44 -9.48 5.19
C GLU A 111 8.97 -9.53 3.73
N ILE A 112 9.41 -8.56 2.93
CA ILE A 112 9.41 -8.70 1.47
C ILE A 112 10.72 -9.40 1.09
N PRO A 113 10.68 -10.67 0.62
CA PRO A 113 11.86 -11.47 0.32
C PRO A 113 12.42 -11.12 -1.07
N SER A 114 12.65 -9.83 -1.33
CA SER A 114 13.27 -9.38 -2.57
C SER A 114 14.77 -9.20 -2.37
N GLU A 115 15.58 -9.67 -3.33
CA GLU A 115 17.01 -9.37 -3.40
C GLU A 115 17.29 -8.06 -4.17
N GLU A 116 16.27 -7.54 -4.85
CA GLU A 116 16.35 -6.33 -5.67
C GLU A 116 15.90 -5.07 -4.92
N HIS A 117 15.90 -3.93 -5.61
CA HIS A 117 15.29 -2.71 -5.09
C HIS A 117 13.77 -2.78 -5.25
N VAL A 118 13.06 -2.73 -4.12
CA VAL A 118 11.61 -2.54 -4.09
C VAL A 118 11.29 -1.08 -4.39
N VAL A 119 10.47 -0.84 -5.41
CA VAL A 119 10.15 0.50 -5.93
C VAL A 119 8.70 0.93 -5.74
N HIS A 120 7.83 -0.03 -5.40
CA HIS A 120 6.41 0.20 -5.15
C HIS A 120 5.90 -0.88 -4.20
N VAL A 121 5.24 -0.48 -3.12
CA VAL A 121 4.44 -1.39 -2.28
C VAL A 121 2.97 -0.94 -2.26
N ARG A 122 2.07 -1.90 -2.24
CA ARG A 122 0.63 -1.71 -2.13
C ARG A 122 0.05 -2.70 -1.14
N PHE A 123 -0.58 -2.18 -0.10
CA PHE A 123 -1.37 -2.92 0.87
C PHE A 123 -2.84 -2.77 0.51
N ASN A 124 -3.49 -3.84 0.07
CA ASN A 124 -4.95 -3.86 -0.03
C ASN A 124 -5.50 -4.23 1.35
N LEU A 125 -6.21 -3.28 1.95
CA LEU A 125 -6.76 -3.39 3.29
C LEU A 125 -8.13 -4.09 3.23
N PRO A 126 -8.60 -4.67 4.36
CA PRO A 126 -9.97 -5.14 4.48
C PRO A 126 -11.00 -4.07 4.09
N ALA A 127 -12.17 -4.49 3.63
CA ALA A 127 -13.30 -3.59 3.37
C ALA A 127 -13.99 -3.11 4.68
N ALA A 128 -13.19 -2.74 5.68
CA ALA A 128 -13.61 -2.17 6.95
C ALA A 128 -12.60 -1.11 7.43
N PRO A 129 -12.93 -0.29 8.44
CA PRO A 129 -11.98 0.65 9.03
C PRO A 129 -10.73 -0.06 9.57
N VAL A 130 -9.57 0.49 9.19
CA VAL A 130 -8.25 0.09 9.71
C VAL A 130 -7.57 1.31 10.28
N GLN A 131 -7.02 1.19 11.48
CA GLN A 131 -6.24 2.24 12.11
C GLN A 131 -4.80 1.76 12.26
N PHE A 132 -3.85 2.56 11.77
CA PHE A 132 -2.41 2.33 11.91
C PHE A 132 -1.84 3.26 12.98
N ARG A 133 -1.17 2.70 13.98
CA ARG A 133 -0.31 3.47 14.89
C ARG A 133 1.09 3.63 14.33
N SER A 134 1.56 2.62 13.62
CA SER A 134 2.82 2.64 12.89
C SER A 134 2.77 1.70 11.71
N LEU A 135 3.50 2.06 10.66
CA LEU A 135 3.84 1.19 9.54
C LEU A 135 5.20 1.67 9.05
N GLU A 136 6.18 0.77 9.08
CA GLU A 136 7.56 1.05 8.71
C GLU A 136 8.04 0.00 7.71
N LEU A 137 8.74 0.48 6.68
CA LEU A 137 9.49 -0.32 5.73
C LEU A 137 10.99 -0.06 5.96
N SER A 138 11.70 -1.06 6.43
CA SER A 138 13.13 -1.01 6.74
C SER A 138 13.90 -1.85 5.72
N PRO A 139 14.69 -1.23 4.82
CA PRO A 139 15.53 -1.98 3.89
C PRO A 139 16.69 -2.66 4.63
N SER A 140 17.32 -3.64 3.99
CA SER A 140 18.55 -4.26 4.50
C SER A 140 19.70 -3.25 4.68
N LYS A 141 19.69 -2.17 3.88
CA LYS A 141 20.61 -1.04 3.98
C LYS A 141 19.92 0.26 3.59
N GLY A 142 20.17 1.32 4.35
CA GLY A 142 19.67 2.68 4.06
C GLY A 142 18.69 3.18 5.11
N LYS A 143 17.88 4.16 4.73
CA LYS A 143 16.88 4.78 5.62
C LYS A 143 15.53 4.09 5.49
N SER A 144 14.89 3.84 6.63
CA SER A 144 13.52 3.35 6.67
C SER A 144 12.52 4.42 6.22
N ILE A 145 11.35 3.95 5.76
CA ILE A 145 10.22 4.80 5.38
C ILE A 145 9.06 4.48 6.31
N GLN A 146 8.43 5.50 6.89
CA GLN A 146 7.33 5.34 7.83
C GLN A 146 6.04 5.99 7.28
N LEU A 147 4.89 5.43 7.62
CA LEU A 147 3.57 6.01 7.35
C LEU A 147 3.30 7.23 8.22
N LEU A 148 3.58 7.09 9.51
CA LEU A 148 3.57 8.16 10.49
C LEU A 148 5.01 8.47 10.84
N ASN A 149 5.38 9.75 10.84
CA ASN A 149 6.65 10.14 11.42
C ASN A 149 6.56 9.82 12.91
N SER A 150 7.44 8.95 13.41
CA SER A 150 7.64 8.85 14.85
C SER A 150 7.93 10.25 15.35
N VAL A 151 7.10 10.79 16.26
CA VAL A 151 7.49 11.96 17.02
C VAL A 151 8.75 11.53 17.75
N ILE A 152 9.91 11.96 17.24
CA ILE A 152 11.18 11.78 17.91
C ILE A 152 10.96 12.41 19.29
N LYS A 153 10.88 11.57 20.32
CA LYS A 153 11.03 12.05 21.68
C LYS A 153 12.43 12.65 21.72
N LYS A 154 12.49 13.98 21.76
CA LYS A 154 13.68 14.71 22.21
C LYS A 154 14.01 14.27 23.62
#